data_AF-A0A520FVK0-F1
#
_entry.id   AF-A0A520FVK0-F1
#
_cell.length_a   1.000
_cell.length_b   1.000
_cell.length_c   1.000
_cell.angle_alpha   90.00
_cell.angle_beta   90.00
_cell.angle_gamma   90.00
#
_symmetry.space_group_name_H-M   'P 1'
#
loop_
_entity.id
_entity.type
_entity.pdbx_description
1 polymer ?
#
loop_
_entity_poly.entity_id
_entity_poly.type
_entity_poly.pdbx_seq_one_letter_code
_entity_poly.pdbx_strand_id
1 'polypeptide(L)'
;MKHVGLLAVAAIACVGILSLWSTTPPDASTVQSDGASAPVRQRGDKDSSSASAKYVAAIALASNAQDSHNPLASYVPKPGVEGRIELDRIFVQGVPLTARSALAARALLNAGLSNDEKIALARILGRLYAADNPTGHNADILLDLRSLVGDENKEVARSAALSFSRVGYLPGSDALLKTAFEAKVLDADDYYGELAHMAPLAPAGVQDELLSTMRASANAYAADILAGSINDDPKILDRYSAHAVSELGQLIGQSEPRFASATGDFGLTDAVRYAAWLRATAQIESRASGGDVDAAIISRLSMPGIDPRKITAYLLMPEASSMLSSARIGSPAGGLVSASHQYAAQHPGSKGLQSAAQEIGRRVGRSQGKS
;
A
#
# COMPACT_ATOMS: atom_id res chain seq x y z
N MET A 1 46.36 -24.80 -13.44
CA MET A 1 45.41 -24.51 -12.35
C MET A 1 45.02 -23.04 -12.47
N LYS A 2 43.83 -22.78 -13.01
CA LYS A 2 43.28 -21.45 -13.25
C LYS A 2 41.92 -21.42 -12.55
N HIS A 3 41.75 -20.54 -11.57
CA HIS A 3 40.43 -20.21 -11.05
C HIS A 3 40.11 -18.77 -11.43
N VAL A 4 39.21 -18.64 -12.40
CA VAL A 4 38.50 -17.43 -12.79
C VAL A 4 37.31 -17.32 -11.86
N GLY A 5 37.27 -16.26 -11.04
CA GLY A 5 36.11 -15.89 -10.22
C GLY A 5 35.31 -14.80 -10.92
N LEU A 6 34.23 -15.21 -11.59
CA LEU A 6 33.20 -14.36 -12.17
C LEU A 6 32.44 -13.62 -11.05
N LEU A 7 32.41 -12.28 -11.06
CA LEU A 7 31.46 -11.49 -10.26
C LEU A 7 30.33 -11.03 -11.19
N ALA A 8 29.18 -11.67 -11.02
CA ALA A 8 27.96 -11.39 -11.77
C ALA A 8 27.36 -10.05 -11.31
N VAL A 9 27.11 -9.17 -12.29
CA VAL A 9 26.30 -7.97 -12.15
C VAL A 9 24.84 -8.40 -12.05
N ALA A 10 24.24 -8.27 -10.87
CA ALA A 10 22.81 -8.47 -10.70
C ALA A 10 22.05 -7.24 -11.21
N ALA A 11 21.48 -7.36 -12.41
CA ALA A 11 20.40 -6.50 -12.87
C ALA A 11 19.12 -6.89 -12.11
N ILE A 12 18.69 -6.07 -11.16
CA ILE A 12 17.35 -6.21 -10.56
C ILE A 12 16.38 -5.43 -11.44
N ALA A 13 15.54 -6.19 -12.14
CA ALA A 13 14.35 -5.69 -12.80
C ALA A 13 13.36 -5.23 -11.73
N CYS A 14 13.16 -3.91 -11.61
CA CYS A 14 11.99 -3.34 -10.96
C CYS A 14 10.76 -3.66 -11.82
N VAL A 15 10.09 -4.77 -11.51
CA VAL A 15 8.71 -5.00 -11.96
C VAL A 15 7.82 -4.16 -11.04
N GLY A 16 7.47 -2.97 -11.54
CA GLY A 16 6.44 -2.14 -10.95
C GLY A 16 5.10 -2.87 -10.99
N ILE A 17 4.47 -2.99 -9.82
CA ILE A 17 3.05 -3.30 -9.71
C ILE A 17 2.32 -2.00 -10.09
N LEU A 18 2.05 -1.87 -11.39
CA LEU A 18 1.15 -0.86 -11.95
C LEU A 18 -0.28 -1.20 -11.54
N SER A 19 -0.81 -0.49 -10.56
CA SER A 19 -2.24 -0.43 -10.29
C SER A 19 -2.87 0.61 -11.22
N LEU A 20 -3.58 0.13 -12.25
CA LEU A 20 -4.48 0.93 -13.07
C LEU A 20 -5.65 1.44 -12.22
N TRP A 21 -5.65 2.73 -11.87
CA TRP A 21 -6.87 3.47 -11.54
C TRP A 21 -6.81 4.83 -12.24
N SER A 22 -7.33 4.89 -13.47
CA SER A 22 -7.72 6.15 -14.09
C SER A 22 -9.04 5.92 -14.84
N THR A 23 -10.13 6.20 -14.15
CA THR A 23 -11.41 6.50 -14.80
C THR A 23 -11.68 7.98 -14.60
N THR A 24 -11.68 8.70 -15.72
CA THR A 24 -12.18 10.07 -15.82
C THR A 24 -13.68 10.09 -15.46
N PRO A 25 -14.16 11.08 -14.68
CA PRO A 25 -15.59 11.26 -14.50
C PRO A 25 -16.22 11.83 -15.78
N PRO A 26 -17.41 11.37 -16.21
CA PRO A 26 -18.17 12.06 -17.24
C PRO A 26 -18.89 13.30 -16.67
N ASP A 27 -19.03 14.31 -17.52
CA ASP A 27 -19.63 15.61 -17.25
C ASP A 27 -21.03 15.53 -16.63
N ALA A 28 -21.22 16.26 -15.53
CA ALA A 28 -22.51 16.51 -14.93
C ALA A 28 -23.29 17.51 -15.81
N SER A 29 -24.28 17.00 -16.55
CA SER A 29 -25.32 17.85 -17.15
C SER A 29 -26.27 18.36 -16.06
N THR A 30 -26.38 19.68 -15.99
CA THR A 30 -27.32 20.46 -15.20
C THR A 30 -28.77 20.14 -15.58
N VAL A 31 -29.59 19.77 -14.61
CA VAL A 31 -31.07 19.81 -14.72
C VAL A 31 -31.62 20.63 -13.56
N GLN A 32 -32.32 21.69 -13.96
CA GLN A 32 -33.10 22.62 -13.12
C GLN A 32 -34.13 21.90 -12.27
N SER A 33 -34.19 22.29 -11.01
CA SER A 33 -35.33 22.07 -10.12
C SER A 33 -36.40 23.13 -10.40
N ASP A 34 -37.58 22.71 -10.85
CA ASP A 34 -38.82 23.46 -10.66
C ASP A 34 -39.84 22.57 -9.95
N GLY A 35 -40.41 23.09 -8.88
CA GLY A 35 -41.36 22.38 -8.03
C GLY A 35 -42.77 22.35 -8.61
N ALA A 36 -43.51 21.29 -8.29
CA ALA A 36 -44.97 21.36 -8.12
C ALA A 36 -45.48 20.12 -7.36
N SER A 37 -46.26 20.42 -6.33
CA SER A 37 -47.32 19.68 -5.64
C SER A 37 -47.57 18.19 -5.92
N ALA A 38 -47.75 17.46 -4.82
CA ALA A 38 -48.20 16.08 -4.74
C ALA A 38 -49.53 15.80 -5.50
N PRO A 39 -49.76 14.51 -5.81
CA PRO A 39 -50.90 13.88 -5.14
C PRO A 39 -50.58 12.50 -4.58
N VAL A 40 -51.22 12.22 -3.44
CA VAL A 40 -51.34 10.90 -2.82
C VAL A 40 -51.87 9.88 -3.85
N ARG A 41 -51.12 8.79 -4.07
CA ARG A 41 -51.61 7.57 -4.71
C ARG A 41 -51.14 6.35 -3.92
N GLN A 42 -52.10 5.66 -3.30
CA GLN A 42 -51.99 4.25 -2.94
C GLN A 42 -51.77 3.40 -4.20
N ARG A 43 -50.65 2.68 -4.24
CA ARG A 43 -50.30 1.52 -5.09
C ARG A 43 -48.94 1.07 -4.58
N GLY A 44 -48.67 -0.13 -4.10
CA GLY A 44 -49.25 -1.45 -4.32
C GLY A 44 -48.04 -2.39 -4.27
N ASP A 45 -48.04 -3.35 -3.33
CA ASP A 45 -46.98 -4.33 -3.02
C ASP A 45 -46.63 -5.32 -4.17
N LYS A 46 -46.53 -4.86 -5.42
CA LYS A 46 -46.26 -5.72 -6.58
C LYS A 46 -44.93 -5.49 -7.30
N ASP A 47 -44.20 -4.41 -7.00
CA ASP A 47 -42.96 -4.08 -7.73
C ASP A 47 -41.67 -4.61 -7.08
N SER A 48 -41.67 -4.89 -5.77
CA SER A 48 -40.51 -5.48 -5.07
C SER A 48 -40.17 -6.90 -5.54
N SER A 49 -41.20 -7.68 -5.87
CA SER A 49 -41.07 -9.03 -6.44
C SER A 49 -40.39 -9.03 -7.81
N SER A 50 -40.66 -8.02 -8.65
CA SER A 50 -40.09 -7.96 -10.00
C SER A 50 -38.63 -7.51 -10.01
N ALA A 51 -38.23 -6.63 -9.10
CA ALA A 51 -36.84 -6.20 -8.96
C ALA A 51 -35.96 -7.32 -8.40
N SER A 52 -36.44 -8.04 -7.38
CA SER A 52 -35.75 -9.22 -6.85
C SER A 52 -35.64 -10.34 -7.89
N ALA A 53 -36.70 -10.59 -8.67
CA ALA A 53 -36.66 -11.60 -9.73
C ALA A 53 -35.71 -11.22 -10.87
N LYS A 54 -35.66 -9.95 -11.26
CA LYS A 54 -34.70 -9.43 -12.24
C LYS A 54 -33.26 -9.49 -11.73
N TYR A 55 -33.04 -9.21 -10.44
CA TYR A 55 -31.73 -9.34 -9.79
C TYR A 55 -31.29 -10.81 -9.73
N VAL A 56 -32.16 -11.73 -9.32
CA VAL A 56 -31.89 -13.18 -9.34
C VAL A 56 -31.64 -13.68 -10.76
N ALA A 57 -32.39 -13.21 -11.76
CA ALA A 57 -32.18 -13.57 -13.16
C ALA A 57 -30.87 -13.00 -13.74
N ALA A 58 -30.49 -11.77 -13.35
CA ALA A 58 -29.22 -11.17 -13.73
C ALA A 58 -28.03 -11.89 -13.08
N ILE A 59 -28.16 -12.31 -11.81
CA ILE A 59 -27.19 -13.19 -11.15
C ILE A 59 -27.12 -14.53 -11.88
N ALA A 60 -28.25 -15.16 -12.22
CA ALA A 60 -28.28 -16.43 -12.93
C ALA A 60 -27.65 -16.35 -14.33
N LEU A 61 -27.83 -15.23 -15.05
CA LEU A 61 -27.19 -14.97 -16.35
C LEU A 61 -25.69 -14.70 -16.20
N ALA A 62 -25.27 -13.91 -15.20
CA ALA A 62 -23.86 -13.67 -14.89
C ALA A 62 -23.13 -14.95 -14.41
N SER A 63 -23.85 -15.84 -13.71
CA SER A 63 -23.37 -17.15 -13.26
C SER A 63 -23.15 -18.14 -14.41
N ASN A 64 -23.89 -17.95 -15.51
CA ASN A 64 -23.86 -18.81 -16.70
C ASN A 64 -22.89 -18.35 -17.79
N ALA A 65 -22.26 -17.17 -17.67
CA ALA A 65 -21.10 -16.84 -18.49
C ALA A 65 -19.97 -17.81 -18.12
N GLN A 66 -19.73 -18.81 -18.97
CA GLN A 66 -18.74 -19.86 -18.74
C GLN A 66 -17.34 -19.25 -18.65
N ASP A 67 -16.89 -19.03 -17.43
CA ASP A 67 -15.47 -18.82 -17.14
C ASP A 67 -14.84 -20.21 -16.98
N SER A 68 -14.52 -20.83 -18.12
CA SER A 68 -13.91 -22.18 -18.21
C SER A 68 -12.54 -22.27 -17.53
N HIS A 69 -12.02 -21.15 -17.01
CA HIS A 69 -10.71 -21.02 -16.38
C HIS A 69 -10.79 -20.65 -14.90
N ASN A 70 -11.95 -20.79 -14.22
CA ASN A 70 -12.03 -20.52 -12.78
C ASN A 70 -11.33 -21.63 -11.96
N PRO A 71 -10.12 -21.37 -11.41
CA PRO A 71 -9.33 -22.41 -10.76
C PRO A 71 -9.95 -22.90 -9.43
N LEU A 72 -10.78 -22.08 -8.78
CA LEU A 72 -11.46 -22.46 -7.54
C LEU A 72 -12.57 -23.47 -7.76
N ALA A 73 -13.23 -23.42 -8.92
CA ALA A 73 -14.32 -24.34 -9.23
C ALA A 73 -13.83 -25.79 -9.42
N SER A 74 -12.54 -25.98 -9.76
CA SER A 74 -11.89 -27.28 -9.90
C SER A 74 -11.05 -27.70 -8.69
N TYR A 75 -10.90 -26.82 -7.69
CA TYR A 75 -10.09 -27.13 -6.52
C TYR A 75 -10.76 -28.22 -5.68
N VAL A 76 -9.98 -29.24 -5.32
CA VAL A 76 -10.41 -30.32 -4.42
C VAL A 76 -9.67 -30.13 -3.10
N PRO A 77 -10.37 -30.04 -1.95
CA PRO A 77 -9.74 -29.88 -0.66
C PRO A 77 -8.65 -30.91 -0.37
N LYS A 78 -7.52 -30.42 0.13
CA LYS A 78 -6.33 -31.20 0.51
C LYS A 78 -5.92 -30.76 1.91
N PRO A 79 -6.31 -31.50 2.96
CA PRO A 79 -6.05 -31.07 4.33
C PRO A 79 -4.57 -30.76 4.60
N GLY A 80 -4.32 -29.63 5.24
CA GLY A 80 -3.00 -29.19 5.68
C GLY A 80 -2.27 -28.30 4.67
N VAL A 81 -0.95 -28.24 4.83
CA VAL A 81 -0.06 -27.32 4.09
C VAL A 81 -0.12 -27.50 2.58
N GLU A 82 -0.35 -28.71 2.07
CA GLU A 82 -0.45 -28.95 0.63
C GLU A 82 -1.62 -28.20 0.01
N GLY A 83 -2.81 -28.25 0.62
CA GLY A 83 -3.98 -27.50 0.15
C GLY A 83 -3.77 -26.00 0.24
N ARG A 84 -3.13 -25.52 1.32
CA ARG A 84 -2.74 -24.10 1.44
C ARG A 84 -1.84 -23.66 0.29
N ILE A 85 -0.80 -24.42 -0.04
CA ILE A 85 0.12 -24.10 -1.14
C ILE A 85 -0.63 -24.01 -2.48
N GLU A 86 -1.59 -24.91 -2.71
CA GLU A 86 -2.38 -24.90 -3.93
C GLU A 86 -3.33 -23.70 -4.01
N LEU A 87 -4.02 -23.37 -2.92
CA LEU A 87 -4.86 -22.18 -2.84
C LEU A 87 -4.04 -20.88 -2.94
N ASP A 88 -2.86 -20.81 -2.32
CA ASP A 88 -1.96 -19.66 -2.45
C ASP A 88 -1.44 -19.53 -3.90
N ARG A 89 -1.19 -20.64 -4.60
CA ARG A 89 -0.87 -20.62 -6.04
C ARG A 89 -2.04 -20.06 -6.86
N ILE A 90 -3.27 -20.50 -6.58
CA ILE A 90 -4.48 -19.98 -7.22
C ILE A 90 -4.61 -18.47 -6.97
N PHE A 91 -4.41 -18.03 -5.73
CA PHE A 91 -4.43 -16.62 -5.35
C PHE A 91 -3.42 -15.79 -6.17
N VAL A 92 -2.16 -16.24 -6.26
CA VAL A 92 -1.09 -15.56 -7.00
C VAL A 92 -1.35 -15.52 -8.51
N GLN A 93 -1.90 -16.59 -9.09
CA GLN A 93 -2.27 -16.64 -10.51
C GLN A 93 -3.45 -15.71 -10.84
N GLY A 94 -4.21 -15.30 -9.82
CA GLY A 94 -5.36 -14.43 -9.94
C GLY A 94 -6.65 -15.23 -10.00
N VAL A 95 -7.60 -14.84 -9.16
CA VAL A 95 -8.97 -15.37 -9.18
C VAL A 95 -9.86 -14.38 -9.93
N PRO A 96 -10.59 -14.80 -10.98
CA PRO A 96 -11.51 -13.92 -11.70
C PRO A 96 -12.57 -13.32 -10.77
N LEU A 97 -12.83 -12.02 -10.87
CA LEU A 97 -13.86 -11.30 -10.11
C LEU A 97 -15.26 -11.60 -10.65
N THR A 98 -15.74 -12.83 -10.48
CA THR A 98 -17.05 -13.29 -10.97
C THR A 98 -17.90 -13.88 -9.84
N ALA A 99 -19.22 -13.88 -10.03
CA ALA A 99 -20.15 -14.52 -9.09
C ALA A 99 -19.79 -16.00 -8.84
N ARG A 100 -19.37 -16.71 -9.90
CA ARG A 100 -18.93 -18.10 -9.81
C ARG A 100 -17.72 -18.28 -8.90
N SER A 101 -16.73 -17.39 -8.96
CA SER A 101 -15.57 -17.45 -8.07
C SER A 101 -15.95 -17.24 -6.61
N ALA A 102 -16.84 -16.28 -6.34
CA ALA A 102 -17.35 -16.04 -5.00
C ALA A 102 -18.11 -17.27 -4.48
N LEU A 103 -19.04 -17.82 -5.26
CA LEU A 103 -19.77 -19.03 -4.88
C LEU A 103 -18.85 -20.24 -4.66
N ALA A 104 -17.83 -20.41 -5.50
CA ALA A 104 -16.84 -21.49 -5.33
C ALA A 104 -16.03 -21.32 -4.04
N ALA A 105 -15.52 -20.12 -3.75
CA ALA A 105 -14.79 -19.84 -2.52
C ALA A 105 -15.65 -20.12 -1.28
N ARG A 106 -16.92 -19.70 -1.30
CA ARG A 106 -17.86 -19.92 -0.20
C ARG A 106 -18.25 -21.39 -0.03
N ALA A 107 -18.46 -22.10 -1.14
CA ALA A 107 -18.71 -23.54 -1.10
C ALA A 107 -17.54 -24.29 -0.48
N LEU A 108 -16.30 -23.90 -0.80
CA LEU A 108 -15.11 -24.45 -0.18
C LEU A 108 -15.09 -24.17 1.33
N LEU A 109 -15.37 -22.94 1.77
CA LEU A 109 -15.42 -22.60 3.19
C LEU A 109 -16.41 -23.49 3.97
N ASN A 110 -17.59 -23.75 3.39
CA ASN A 110 -18.64 -24.58 4.00
C ASN A 110 -18.34 -26.09 3.94
N ALA A 111 -17.37 -26.52 3.13
CA ALA A 111 -17.02 -27.93 2.97
C ALA A 111 -16.14 -28.50 4.10
N GLY A 112 -15.78 -27.69 5.10
CA GLY A 112 -14.98 -28.14 6.24
C GLY A 112 -13.49 -28.22 5.95
N LEU A 113 -12.91 -27.15 5.38
CA LEU A 113 -11.48 -27.04 5.11
C LEU A 113 -10.62 -27.14 6.38
N SER A 114 -9.38 -27.61 6.19
CA SER A 114 -8.35 -27.53 7.23
C SER A 114 -7.99 -26.07 7.54
N ASN A 115 -7.41 -25.83 8.73
CA ASN A 115 -6.98 -24.48 9.12
C ASN A 115 -5.98 -23.86 8.12
N ASP A 116 -5.05 -24.66 7.60
CA ASP A 116 -4.10 -24.23 6.58
C ASP A 116 -4.79 -23.72 5.31
N GLU A 117 -5.80 -24.44 4.82
CA GLU A 117 -6.57 -24.03 3.64
C GLU A 117 -7.43 -22.79 3.90
N LYS A 118 -8.03 -22.67 5.09
CA LYS A 118 -8.78 -21.47 5.50
C LYS A 118 -7.92 -20.21 5.46
N ILE A 119 -6.64 -20.29 5.84
CA ILE A 119 -5.70 -19.15 5.80
C ILE A 119 -5.59 -18.59 4.38
N ALA A 120 -5.40 -19.44 3.37
CA ALA A 120 -5.32 -19.03 1.98
C ALA A 120 -6.68 -18.58 1.45
N LEU A 121 -7.76 -19.28 1.81
CA LEU A 121 -9.11 -18.93 1.38
C LEU A 121 -9.56 -17.55 1.89
N ALA A 122 -9.17 -17.14 3.10
CA ALA A 122 -9.44 -15.80 3.62
C ALA A 122 -8.87 -14.69 2.70
N ARG A 123 -7.67 -14.89 2.17
CA ARG A 123 -7.04 -13.94 1.22
C ARG A 123 -7.78 -13.89 -0.11
N ILE A 124 -8.21 -15.06 -0.59
CA ILE A 124 -9.00 -15.19 -1.82
C ILE A 124 -10.34 -14.48 -1.67
N LEU A 125 -11.03 -14.65 -0.54
CA LEU A 125 -12.26 -13.94 -0.23
C LEU A 125 -12.05 -12.42 -0.24
N GLY A 126 -11.01 -11.92 0.44
CA GLY A 126 -10.65 -10.50 0.41
C GLY A 126 -10.39 -9.97 -1.01
N ARG A 127 -9.72 -10.76 -1.88
CA ARG A 127 -9.47 -10.41 -3.27
C ARG A 127 -10.72 -10.37 -4.15
N LEU A 128 -11.72 -11.19 -3.83
CA LEU A 128 -13.00 -11.26 -4.56
C LEU A 128 -13.94 -10.09 -4.22
N TYR A 129 -13.64 -9.34 -3.17
CA TYR A 129 -14.32 -8.09 -2.89
C TYR A 129 -13.82 -6.99 -3.84
N ALA A 130 -14.76 -6.24 -4.43
CA ALA A 130 -14.46 -5.00 -5.13
C ALA A 130 -15.61 -4.01 -4.98
N ALA A 131 -15.34 -2.70 -4.90
CA ALA A 131 -16.33 -1.68 -4.55
C ALA A 131 -17.55 -1.63 -5.50
N ASP A 132 -17.35 -1.94 -6.78
CA ASP A 132 -18.39 -2.04 -7.82
C ASP A 132 -19.17 -3.37 -7.78
N ASN A 133 -18.84 -4.26 -6.85
CA ASN A 133 -19.50 -5.54 -6.59
C ASN A 133 -19.68 -6.42 -7.85
N PRO A 134 -18.62 -6.68 -8.64
CA PRO A 134 -18.70 -7.45 -9.87
C PRO A 134 -19.08 -8.92 -9.61
N THR A 135 -18.84 -9.41 -8.39
CA THR A 135 -19.24 -10.74 -7.97
C THR A 135 -20.71 -10.83 -7.55
N GLY A 136 -21.36 -9.71 -7.23
CA GLY A 136 -22.70 -9.71 -6.61
C GLY A 136 -22.73 -10.20 -5.15
N HIS A 137 -21.57 -10.54 -4.56
CA HIS A 137 -21.46 -11.25 -3.28
C HIS A 137 -20.62 -10.49 -2.22
N ASN A 138 -20.39 -9.19 -2.36
CA ASN A 138 -19.61 -8.43 -1.37
C ASN A 138 -20.11 -8.59 0.07
N ALA A 139 -21.43 -8.50 0.31
CA ALA A 139 -21.99 -8.63 1.66
C ALA A 139 -21.72 -10.02 2.26
N ASP A 140 -21.88 -11.07 1.45
CA ASP A 140 -21.58 -12.45 1.83
C ASP A 140 -20.09 -12.63 2.16
N ILE A 141 -19.20 -12.13 1.29
CA ILE A 141 -17.74 -12.19 1.46
C ILE A 141 -17.33 -11.52 2.78
N LEU A 142 -17.90 -10.35 3.10
CA LEU A 142 -17.61 -9.65 4.35
C LEU A 142 -18.10 -10.42 5.58
N LEU A 143 -19.26 -11.09 5.49
CA LEU A 143 -19.76 -11.96 6.56
C LEU A 143 -18.87 -13.17 6.76
N ASP A 144 -18.43 -13.80 5.67
CA ASP A 144 -17.53 -14.96 5.71
C ASP A 144 -16.17 -14.60 6.33
N LEU A 145 -15.58 -13.46 5.92
CA LEU A 145 -14.36 -12.93 6.52
C LEU A 145 -14.55 -12.61 8.01
N ARG A 146 -15.63 -11.93 8.38
CA ARG A 146 -15.92 -11.61 9.78
C ARG A 146 -16.12 -12.86 10.64
N SER A 147 -16.74 -13.91 10.09
CA SER A 147 -16.86 -15.20 10.76
C SER A 147 -15.50 -15.83 11.01
N LEU A 148 -14.59 -15.77 10.02
CA LEU A 148 -13.24 -16.31 10.13
C LEU A 148 -12.35 -15.54 11.12
N VAL A 149 -12.60 -14.24 11.34
CA VAL A 149 -11.92 -13.47 12.41
C VAL A 149 -12.18 -14.05 13.80
N GLY A 150 -13.32 -14.73 13.99
CA GLY A 150 -13.67 -15.42 15.23
C GLY A 150 -13.21 -16.89 15.30
N ASP A 151 -12.41 -17.37 14.35
CA ASP A 151 -11.94 -18.77 14.32
C ASP A 151 -11.02 -19.06 15.52
N GLU A 152 -11.12 -20.27 16.09
CA GLU A 152 -10.28 -20.71 17.22
C GLU A 152 -8.80 -20.75 16.85
N ASN A 153 -8.50 -20.98 15.57
CA ASN A 153 -7.14 -20.91 15.06
C ASN A 153 -6.73 -19.44 14.81
N LYS A 154 -5.75 -18.97 15.59
CA LYS A 154 -5.26 -17.58 15.50
C LYS A 154 -4.67 -17.21 14.14
N GLU A 155 -4.07 -18.14 13.40
CA GLU A 155 -3.54 -17.83 12.06
C GLU A 155 -4.66 -17.63 11.04
N VAL A 156 -5.74 -18.39 11.15
CA VAL A 156 -6.96 -18.20 10.35
C VAL A 156 -7.58 -16.85 10.67
N ALA A 157 -7.79 -16.56 11.95
CA ALA A 157 -8.34 -15.30 12.43
C ALA A 157 -7.49 -14.10 11.99
N ARG A 158 -6.16 -14.20 12.08
CA ARG A 158 -5.20 -13.20 11.61
C ARG A 158 -5.33 -12.97 10.11
N SER A 159 -5.31 -14.03 9.30
CA SER A 159 -5.44 -13.91 7.84
C SER A 159 -6.75 -13.25 7.43
N ALA A 160 -7.85 -13.58 8.12
CA ALA A 160 -9.16 -12.99 7.88
C ALA A 160 -9.22 -11.52 8.29
N ALA A 161 -8.65 -11.14 9.44
CA ALA A 161 -8.63 -9.75 9.89
C ALA A 161 -7.86 -8.85 8.92
N LEU A 162 -6.66 -9.28 8.48
CA LEU A 162 -5.86 -8.57 7.48
C LEU A 162 -6.55 -8.52 6.12
N SER A 163 -7.25 -9.59 5.72
CA SER A 163 -7.99 -9.60 4.45
C SER A 163 -9.20 -8.66 4.51
N PHE A 164 -9.87 -8.58 5.66
CA PHE A 164 -11.00 -7.69 5.89
C PHE A 164 -10.60 -6.22 5.88
N SER A 165 -9.50 -5.83 6.52
CA SER A 165 -9.04 -4.42 6.54
C SER A 165 -8.62 -3.91 5.16
N ARG A 166 -8.15 -4.79 4.29
CA ARG A 166 -7.63 -4.44 2.95
C ARG A 166 -8.68 -4.28 1.87
N VAL A 167 -9.95 -4.60 2.15
CA VAL A 167 -11.06 -4.36 1.19
C VAL A 167 -11.43 -2.87 1.08
N GLY A 168 -10.95 -2.05 2.01
CA GLY A 168 -11.22 -0.62 2.13
C GLY A 168 -11.64 -0.23 3.54
N TYR A 169 -12.00 1.04 3.74
CA TYR A 169 -12.59 1.47 5.00
C TYR A 169 -14.09 1.11 5.03
N LEU A 170 -14.46 0.23 5.96
CA LEU A 170 -15.85 -0.07 6.29
C LEU A 170 -16.13 0.37 7.73
N PRO A 171 -17.34 0.88 8.05
CA PRO A 171 -17.68 1.20 9.43
C PRO A 171 -17.46 -0.01 10.36
N GLY A 172 -16.65 0.20 11.40
CA GLY A 172 -16.27 -0.83 12.38
C GLY A 172 -15.07 -1.69 12.00
N SER A 173 -14.39 -1.44 10.87
CA SER A 173 -13.11 -2.10 10.56
C SER A 173 -12.04 -1.83 11.62
N ASP A 174 -11.97 -0.59 12.12
CA ASP A 174 -11.10 -0.15 13.20
C ASP A 174 -11.37 -0.91 14.51
N ALA A 175 -12.65 -1.05 14.88
CA ALA A 175 -13.05 -1.82 16.05
C ALA A 175 -12.69 -3.31 15.91
N LEU A 176 -12.90 -3.90 14.73
CA LEU A 176 -12.54 -5.29 14.43
C LEU A 176 -11.03 -5.51 14.59
N LEU A 177 -10.20 -4.63 14.02
CA LEU A 177 -8.75 -4.71 14.15
C LEU A 177 -8.30 -4.54 15.59
N LYS A 178 -8.90 -3.59 16.33
CA LYS A 178 -8.60 -3.37 17.74
C LYS A 178 -8.93 -4.62 18.58
N THR A 179 -10.09 -5.24 18.37
CA THR A 179 -10.46 -6.49 19.04
C THR A 179 -9.49 -7.62 18.69
N ALA A 180 -9.09 -7.77 17.43
CA ALA A 180 -8.12 -8.79 17.03
C ALA A 180 -6.72 -8.54 17.65
N PHE A 181 -6.30 -7.29 17.77
CA PHE A 181 -5.07 -6.91 18.48
C PHE A 181 -5.15 -7.23 19.98
N GLU A 182 -6.23 -6.84 20.66
CA GLU A 182 -6.45 -7.11 22.08
C GLU A 182 -6.52 -8.63 22.38
N ALA A 183 -7.08 -9.42 21.46
CA ALA A 183 -7.11 -10.88 21.53
C ALA A 183 -5.76 -11.56 21.21
N LYS A 184 -4.72 -10.78 20.86
CA LYS A 184 -3.41 -11.26 20.42
C LYS A 184 -3.51 -12.18 19.20
N VAL A 185 -4.41 -11.85 18.30
CA VAL A 185 -4.52 -12.42 16.94
C VAL A 185 -3.61 -11.63 16.00
N LEU A 186 -3.61 -10.30 16.15
CA LEU A 186 -2.67 -9.40 15.49
C LEU A 186 -1.56 -9.02 16.48
N ASP A 187 -0.34 -8.90 15.97
CA ASP A 187 0.73 -8.22 16.68
C ASP A 187 0.64 -6.69 16.48
N ALA A 188 1.58 -5.94 17.06
CA ALA A 188 1.58 -4.49 16.97
C ALA A 188 1.80 -3.98 15.53
N ASP A 189 2.69 -4.62 14.77
CA ASP A 189 3.00 -4.19 13.41
C ASP A 189 1.82 -4.49 12.47
N ASP A 190 1.17 -5.62 12.65
CA ASP A 190 -0.09 -5.94 11.97
C ASP A 190 -1.17 -4.90 12.27
N TYR A 191 -1.42 -4.63 13.55
CA TYR A 191 -2.50 -3.71 13.94
C TYR A 191 -2.26 -2.30 13.41
N TYR A 192 -1.12 -1.69 13.74
CA TYR A 192 -0.83 -0.32 13.33
C TYR A 192 -0.56 -0.21 11.82
N GLY A 193 0.00 -1.24 11.19
CA GLY A 193 0.18 -1.27 9.74
C GLY A 193 -1.14 -1.28 8.98
N GLU A 194 -2.13 -2.04 9.45
CA GLU A 194 -3.46 -2.02 8.84
C GLU A 194 -4.21 -0.70 9.12
N LEU A 195 -4.00 -0.06 10.28
CA LEU A 195 -4.51 1.31 10.50
C LEU A 195 -3.90 2.30 9.49
N ALA A 196 -2.61 2.17 9.18
CA ALA A 196 -1.93 3.01 8.18
C ALA A 196 -2.51 2.82 6.78
N HIS A 197 -2.82 1.58 6.38
CA HIS A 197 -3.48 1.30 5.10
C HIS A 197 -4.91 1.83 5.03
N MET A 198 -5.65 1.82 6.15
CA MET A 198 -7.03 2.31 6.21
C MET A 198 -7.13 3.84 6.30
N ALA A 199 -6.16 4.51 6.93
CA ALA A 199 -6.19 5.96 7.16
C ALA A 199 -6.56 6.80 5.92
N PRO A 200 -5.95 6.62 4.73
CA PRO A 200 -6.30 7.42 3.54
C PRO A 200 -7.67 7.09 2.95
N LEU A 201 -8.34 6.05 3.42
CA LEU A 201 -9.65 5.60 2.95
C LEU A 201 -10.78 5.95 3.93
N ALA A 202 -10.44 6.31 5.16
CA ALA A 202 -11.40 6.63 6.21
C ALA A 202 -12.03 8.02 6.01
N PRO A 203 -13.27 8.26 6.51
CA PRO A 203 -13.84 9.61 6.60
C PRO A 203 -12.98 10.53 7.46
N ALA A 204 -12.97 11.84 7.16
CA ALA A 204 -12.10 12.83 7.81
C ALA A 204 -12.07 12.74 9.35
N GLY A 205 -13.24 12.62 10.01
CA GLY A 205 -13.30 12.51 11.47
C GLY A 205 -12.64 11.25 12.04
N VAL A 206 -12.59 10.16 11.27
CA VAL A 206 -11.95 8.90 11.66
C VAL A 206 -10.45 8.93 11.36
N GLN A 207 -10.03 9.63 10.30
CA GLN A 207 -8.61 9.77 9.95
C GLN A 207 -7.79 10.27 11.15
N ASP A 208 -8.29 11.30 11.84
CA ASP A 208 -7.62 11.90 12.98
C ASP A 208 -7.44 10.90 14.13
N GLU A 209 -8.47 10.10 14.43
CA GLU A 209 -8.41 9.07 15.48
C GLU A 209 -7.40 7.97 15.15
N LEU A 210 -7.38 7.51 13.90
CA LEU A 210 -6.43 6.49 13.43
C LEU A 210 -4.98 7.01 13.49
N LEU A 211 -4.74 8.22 12.98
CA LEU A 211 -3.41 8.85 12.99
C LEU A 211 -2.93 9.14 14.41
N SER A 212 -3.80 9.63 15.30
CA SER A 212 -3.48 9.85 16.71
C SER A 212 -3.13 8.53 17.42
N THR A 213 -3.87 7.46 17.13
CA THR A 213 -3.60 6.12 17.68
C THR A 213 -2.24 5.60 17.27
N MET A 214 -1.87 5.75 15.99
CA MET A 214 -0.54 5.36 15.49
C MET A 214 0.58 6.25 16.04
N ARG A 215 0.34 7.55 16.18
CA ARG A 215 1.31 8.48 16.77
C ARG A 215 1.61 8.13 18.22
N ALA A 216 0.57 7.83 19.01
CA ALA A 216 0.72 7.45 20.40
C ALA A 216 1.50 6.14 20.61
N SER A 217 1.45 5.22 19.65
CA SER A 217 2.18 3.96 19.72
C SER A 217 3.65 4.07 19.29
N ALA A 218 4.01 5.15 18.58
CA ALA A 218 5.32 5.32 17.94
C ALA A 218 5.74 4.10 17.10
N ASN A 219 4.79 3.41 16.47
CA ASN A 219 5.07 2.23 15.66
C ASN A 219 5.79 2.62 14.36
N ALA A 220 7.05 2.20 14.23
CA ALA A 220 7.89 2.54 13.09
C ALA A 220 7.40 1.91 11.77
N TYR A 221 6.80 0.73 11.83
CA TYR A 221 6.30 0.03 10.63
C TYR A 221 5.11 0.77 10.00
N ALA A 222 4.15 1.22 10.81
CA ALA A 222 3.04 2.05 10.36
C ALA A 222 3.50 3.37 9.74
N ALA A 223 4.51 4.01 10.34
CA ALA A 223 5.09 5.22 9.80
C ALA A 223 5.81 4.98 8.46
N ASP A 224 6.53 3.85 8.31
CA ASP A 224 7.14 3.45 7.05
C ASP A 224 6.08 3.20 5.96
N ILE A 225 4.94 2.57 6.29
CA ILE A 225 3.82 2.35 5.35
C ILE A 225 3.27 3.69 4.85
N LEU A 226 3.02 4.63 5.76
CA LEU A 226 2.49 5.95 5.40
C LEU A 226 3.51 6.73 4.55
N ALA A 227 4.78 6.73 4.94
CA ALA A 227 5.85 7.38 4.19
C ALA A 227 6.01 6.77 2.79
N GLY A 228 6.01 5.45 2.67
CA GLY A 228 6.05 4.74 1.38
C GLY A 228 4.85 5.11 0.50
N SER A 229 3.64 5.08 1.06
CA SER A 229 2.41 5.42 0.32
C SER A 229 2.43 6.84 -0.24
N ILE A 230 2.93 7.82 0.53
CA ILE A 230 3.04 9.22 0.10
C ILE A 230 4.17 9.39 -0.92
N ASN A 231 5.28 8.67 -0.76
CA ASN A 231 6.38 8.70 -1.72
C ASN A 231 5.93 8.17 -3.09
N ASP A 232 5.20 7.06 -3.09
CA ASP A 232 4.75 6.38 -4.30
C ASP A 232 3.63 7.15 -5.01
N ASP A 233 2.67 7.69 -4.25
CA ASP A 233 1.59 8.54 -4.77
C ASP A 233 1.38 9.78 -3.89
N PRO A 234 2.04 10.91 -4.19
CA PRO A 234 1.84 12.15 -3.44
C PRO A 234 0.39 12.66 -3.42
N LYS A 235 -0.44 12.27 -4.40
CA LYS A 235 -1.86 12.64 -4.45
C LYS A 235 -2.68 11.96 -3.37
N ILE A 236 -2.14 10.95 -2.69
CA ILE A 236 -2.81 10.36 -1.53
C ILE A 236 -3.09 11.39 -0.43
N LEU A 237 -2.27 12.45 -0.35
CA LEU A 237 -2.48 13.58 0.55
C LEU A 237 -3.81 14.32 0.29
N ASP A 238 -4.37 14.24 -0.92
CA ASP A 238 -5.68 14.82 -1.26
C ASP A 238 -6.85 14.08 -0.63
N ARG A 239 -6.63 12.86 -0.14
CA ARG A 239 -7.63 12.07 0.59
C ARG A 239 -7.70 12.44 2.06
N TYR A 240 -6.74 13.22 2.55
CA TYR A 240 -6.68 13.64 3.94
C TYR A 240 -7.26 15.04 4.14
N SER A 241 -7.91 15.25 5.29
CA SER A 241 -8.24 16.60 5.74
C SER A 241 -6.97 17.42 6.02
N ALA A 242 -7.06 18.75 6.01
CA ALA A 242 -5.90 19.60 6.34
C ALA A 242 -5.35 19.32 7.75
N HIS A 243 -6.23 19.02 8.71
CA HIS A 243 -5.83 18.63 10.06
C HIS A 243 -5.13 17.26 10.07
N ALA A 244 -5.67 16.27 9.36
CA ALA A 244 -5.08 14.94 9.25
C ALA A 244 -3.69 14.99 8.57
N VAL A 245 -3.49 15.87 7.58
CA VAL A 245 -2.15 16.11 6.99
C VAL A 245 -1.17 16.64 8.04
N SER A 246 -1.61 17.50 8.97
CA SER A 246 -0.78 17.98 10.07
C SER A 246 -0.42 16.86 11.05
N GLU A 247 -1.38 16.02 11.46
CA GLU A 247 -1.11 14.87 12.32
C GLU A 247 -0.16 13.87 11.66
N LEU A 248 -0.34 13.62 10.35
CA LEU A 248 0.54 12.80 9.53
C LEU A 248 1.96 13.37 9.50
N GLY A 249 2.11 14.69 9.36
CA GLY A 249 3.40 15.38 9.43
C GLY A 249 4.09 15.21 10.77
N GLN A 250 3.35 15.27 11.89
CA GLN A 250 3.91 15.02 13.22
C GLN A 250 4.35 13.56 13.39
N LEU A 251 3.52 12.61 12.97
CA LEU A 251 3.81 11.18 13.05
C LEU A 251 5.08 10.84 12.25
N ILE A 252 5.12 11.23 10.98
CA ILE A 252 6.27 10.95 10.09
C ILE A 252 7.50 11.72 10.58
N GLY A 253 7.36 12.97 11.01
CA GLY A 253 8.48 13.77 11.52
C GLY A 253 9.20 13.14 12.72
N GLN A 254 8.48 12.36 13.55
CA GLN A 254 9.03 11.67 14.72
C GLN A 254 9.63 10.29 14.38
N SER A 255 9.41 9.79 13.17
CA SER A 255 9.77 8.42 12.76
C SER A 255 10.97 8.38 11.81
N GLU A 256 11.89 9.35 11.87
CA GLU A 256 13.06 9.38 10.99
C GLU A 256 13.87 8.07 11.08
N PRO A 257 14.10 7.35 9.96
CA PRO A 257 14.90 6.14 9.96
C PRO A 257 16.34 6.39 10.43
N ARG A 258 16.82 5.50 11.31
CA ARG A 258 18.20 5.54 11.84
C ARG A 258 19.08 4.54 11.11
N PHE A 259 20.29 4.94 10.77
CA PHE A 259 21.29 4.04 10.19
C PHE A 259 22.09 3.38 11.32
N ALA A 260 21.76 2.12 11.61
CA ALA A 260 22.32 1.35 12.72
C ALA A 260 23.76 0.88 12.47
N SER A 261 24.19 0.83 11.21
CA SER A 261 25.55 0.42 10.83
C SER A 261 26.62 1.39 11.35
N ALA A 262 27.86 0.92 11.39
CA ALA A 262 29.02 1.75 11.71
C ALA A 262 29.16 2.93 10.73
N THR A 263 29.87 3.97 11.17
CA THR A 263 30.30 5.05 10.27
C THR A 263 31.05 4.44 9.08
N GLY A 264 30.64 4.78 7.86
CA GLY A 264 31.20 4.22 6.64
C GLY A 264 30.33 3.17 5.95
N ASP A 265 29.16 2.83 6.51
CA ASP A 265 28.26 1.81 5.99
C ASP A 265 26.78 2.12 6.23
N PHE A 266 25.92 1.66 5.32
CA PHE A 266 24.46 1.64 5.43
C PHE A 266 23.87 0.60 4.47
N GLY A 267 22.79 -0.08 4.89
CA GLY A 267 22.12 -1.05 4.05
C GLY A 267 21.23 -0.41 2.98
N LEU A 268 20.99 -1.12 1.88
CA LEU A 268 20.05 -0.68 0.84
C LEU A 268 18.64 -0.45 1.40
N THR A 269 18.18 -1.34 2.29
CA THR A 269 16.87 -1.21 2.96
C THR A 269 16.77 0.10 3.75
N ASP A 270 17.83 0.48 4.48
CA ASP A 270 17.86 1.73 5.24
C ASP A 270 17.81 2.95 4.31
N ALA A 271 18.51 2.88 3.17
CA ALA A 271 18.50 3.94 2.16
C ALA A 271 17.11 4.13 1.54
N VAL A 272 16.42 3.03 1.19
CA VAL A 272 15.07 3.07 0.64
C VAL A 272 14.09 3.65 1.66
N ARG A 273 14.12 3.16 2.91
CA ARG A 273 13.26 3.68 3.99
C ARG A 273 13.50 5.16 4.25
N TYR A 274 14.77 5.58 4.30
CA TYR A 274 15.13 6.98 4.51
C TYR A 274 14.68 7.88 3.35
N ALA A 275 14.84 7.43 2.10
CA ALA A 275 14.40 8.22 0.96
C ALA A 275 12.88 8.37 0.88
N ALA A 276 12.13 7.29 1.15
CA ALA A 276 10.68 7.34 1.25
C ALA A 276 10.23 8.31 2.36
N TRP A 277 10.83 8.21 3.55
CA TRP A 277 10.58 9.12 4.66
C TRP A 277 10.90 10.58 4.32
N LEU A 278 12.06 10.85 3.73
CA LEU A 278 12.51 12.20 3.41
C LEU A 278 11.59 12.84 2.36
N ARG A 279 11.21 12.08 1.34
CA ARG A 279 10.27 12.55 0.30
C ARG A 279 8.88 12.76 0.87
N ALA A 280 8.34 11.81 1.64
CA ALA A 280 7.04 11.97 2.27
C ALA A 280 6.99 13.23 3.14
N THR A 281 8.03 13.47 3.94
CA THR A 281 8.11 14.65 4.78
C THR A 281 8.15 15.93 3.94
N ALA A 282 8.97 15.97 2.88
CA ALA A 282 9.05 17.10 1.98
C ALA A 282 7.75 17.36 1.19
N GLN A 283 7.00 16.31 0.83
CA GLN A 283 5.67 16.42 0.21
C GLN A 283 4.66 17.07 1.16
N ILE A 284 4.66 16.68 2.43
CA ILE A 284 3.79 17.28 3.45
C ILE A 284 4.15 18.76 3.67
N GLU A 285 5.44 19.09 3.77
CA GLU A 285 5.91 20.46 3.91
C GLU A 285 5.58 21.33 2.70
N SER A 286 5.80 20.80 1.49
CA SER A 286 5.47 21.45 0.23
C SER A 286 3.97 21.73 0.14
N ARG A 287 3.13 20.77 0.53
CA ARG A 287 1.67 20.95 0.59
C ARG A 287 1.27 22.07 1.55
N ALA A 288 1.90 22.15 2.72
CA ALA A 288 1.59 23.17 3.72
C ALA A 288 2.08 24.57 3.32
N SER A 289 3.22 24.67 2.64
CA SER A 289 3.88 25.95 2.30
C SER A 289 3.67 26.42 0.87
N GLY A 290 3.20 25.55 -0.04
CA GLY A 290 3.19 25.79 -1.48
C GLY A 290 4.58 25.76 -2.14
N GLY A 291 5.61 25.30 -1.43
CA GLY A 291 7.00 25.28 -1.89
C GLY A 291 7.35 24.10 -2.80
N ASP A 292 8.55 24.13 -3.38
CA ASP A 292 9.08 23.02 -4.18
C ASP A 292 9.58 21.86 -3.30
N VAL A 293 9.28 20.62 -3.69
CA VAL A 293 9.63 19.41 -2.95
C VAL A 293 11.15 19.19 -2.93
N ASP A 294 11.82 19.35 -4.08
CA ASP A 294 13.28 19.16 -4.17
C ASP A 294 14.01 20.22 -3.32
N ALA A 295 13.50 21.46 -3.29
CA ALA A 295 14.02 22.51 -2.41
C ALA A 295 13.88 22.16 -0.92
N ALA A 296 12.75 21.60 -0.48
CA ALA A 296 12.57 21.13 0.90
C ALA A 296 13.54 20.00 1.26
N ILE A 297 13.74 19.05 0.35
CA ILE A 297 14.72 17.96 0.51
C ILE A 297 16.14 18.49 0.61
N ILE A 298 16.53 19.38 -0.31
CA ILE A 298 17.86 20.01 -0.30
C ILE A 298 18.08 20.74 1.01
N SER A 299 17.10 21.51 1.48
CA SER A 299 17.20 22.24 2.75
C SER A 299 17.47 21.31 3.92
N ARG A 300 16.73 20.20 4.01
CA ARG A 300 16.91 19.17 5.06
C ARG A 300 18.28 18.49 4.98
N LEU A 301 18.71 18.09 3.79
CA LEU A 301 20.00 17.44 3.57
C LEU A 301 21.19 18.41 3.72
N SER A 302 20.94 19.71 3.71
CA SER A 302 21.98 20.74 3.88
C SER A 302 22.10 21.24 5.32
N MET A 303 21.31 20.71 6.25
CA MET A 303 21.34 21.15 7.65
C MET A 303 22.71 20.84 8.29
N PRO A 304 23.24 21.76 9.13
CA PRO A 304 24.45 21.49 9.89
C PRO A 304 24.31 20.24 10.76
N GLY A 305 25.32 19.37 10.73
CA GLY A 305 25.34 18.12 11.52
C GLY A 305 24.51 16.98 10.95
N ILE A 306 23.97 17.12 9.73
CA ILE A 306 23.36 15.99 9.02
C ILE A 306 24.34 14.82 8.90
N ASP A 307 23.86 13.60 9.11
CA ASP A 307 24.67 12.40 8.88
C ASP A 307 25.00 12.28 7.39
N PRO A 308 26.29 12.31 6.96
CA PRO A 308 26.65 12.25 5.54
C PRO A 308 26.20 10.97 4.82
N ARG A 309 25.92 9.90 5.58
CA ARG A 309 25.33 8.68 5.03
C ARG A 309 23.93 8.94 4.49
N LYS A 310 23.13 9.78 5.15
CA LYS A 310 21.77 10.14 4.71
C LYS A 310 21.78 10.88 3.37
N ILE A 311 22.74 11.80 3.18
CA ILE A 311 22.96 12.47 1.89
C ILE A 311 23.26 11.43 0.82
N THR A 312 24.26 10.57 1.07
CA THR A 312 24.69 9.54 0.10
C THR A 312 23.57 8.56 -0.21
N ALA A 313 22.86 8.08 0.82
CA ALA A 313 21.73 7.16 0.69
C ALA A 313 20.62 7.74 -0.18
N TYR A 314 20.21 8.98 0.07
CA TYR A 314 19.17 9.63 -0.73
C TYR A 314 19.62 9.83 -2.19
N LEU A 315 20.84 10.35 -2.42
CA LEU A 315 21.34 10.62 -3.78
C LEU A 315 21.51 9.35 -4.61
N LEU A 316 21.62 8.16 -4.00
CA LEU A 316 21.62 6.89 -4.72
C LEU A 316 20.26 6.49 -5.27
N MET A 317 19.17 6.99 -4.69
CA MET A 317 17.84 6.54 -5.04
C MET A 317 17.37 7.13 -6.37
N PRO A 318 16.58 6.41 -7.18
CA PRO A 318 16.05 6.90 -8.46
C PRO A 318 15.35 8.25 -8.34
N GLU A 319 14.70 8.51 -7.22
CA GLU A 319 13.94 9.71 -6.91
C GLU A 319 14.79 10.98 -6.84
N ALA A 320 16.09 10.86 -6.61
CA ALA A 320 17.02 12.00 -6.63
C ALA A 320 17.39 12.46 -8.06
N SER A 321 16.83 11.86 -9.12
CA SER A 321 17.25 12.13 -10.50
C SER A 321 17.05 13.57 -10.95
N SER A 322 15.93 14.21 -10.58
CA SER A 322 15.67 15.63 -10.90
C SER A 322 16.73 16.53 -10.25
N MET A 323 16.97 16.31 -8.96
CA MET A 323 17.98 17.01 -8.17
C MET A 323 19.40 16.83 -8.76
N LEU A 324 19.79 15.60 -9.08
CA LEU A 324 21.09 15.31 -9.69
C LEU A 324 21.23 15.91 -11.10
N SER A 325 20.13 16.07 -11.83
CA SER A 325 20.12 16.75 -13.13
C SER A 325 20.39 18.25 -13.00
N SER A 326 19.96 18.85 -11.89
CA SER A 326 20.23 20.25 -11.57
C SER A 326 21.62 20.49 -10.93
N ALA A 327 22.35 19.43 -10.57
CA ALA A 327 23.61 19.53 -9.86
C ALA A 327 24.72 20.12 -10.74
N ARG A 328 25.10 21.36 -10.41
CA ARG A 328 26.20 22.12 -11.00
C ARG A 328 27.14 22.61 -9.90
N ILE A 329 28.39 22.89 -10.26
CA ILE A 329 29.35 23.51 -9.33
C ILE A 329 28.74 24.81 -8.76
N GLY A 330 28.73 24.94 -7.43
CA GLY A 330 28.16 26.09 -6.72
C GLY A 330 26.63 26.05 -6.50
N SER A 331 25.91 25.09 -7.07
CA SER A 331 24.48 24.90 -6.77
C SER A 331 24.27 24.15 -5.44
N PRO A 332 23.12 24.32 -4.75
CA PRO A 332 22.81 23.55 -3.55
C PRO A 332 22.88 22.03 -3.76
N ALA A 333 22.29 21.52 -4.85
CA ALA A 333 22.36 20.10 -5.22
C ALA A 333 23.81 19.65 -5.50
N GLY A 334 24.62 20.50 -6.14
CA GLY A 334 26.06 20.26 -6.32
C GLY A 334 26.81 20.17 -4.99
N GLY A 335 26.44 20.99 -4.00
CA GLY A 335 26.98 20.91 -2.64
C GLY A 335 26.74 19.56 -1.98
N LEU A 336 25.53 18.99 -2.12
CA LEU A 336 25.21 17.65 -1.61
C LEU A 336 26.02 16.55 -2.29
N VAL A 337 26.20 16.64 -3.62
CA VAL A 337 27.04 15.71 -4.39
C VAL A 337 28.50 15.80 -3.91
N SER A 338 29.03 17.00 -3.73
CA SER A 338 30.38 17.20 -3.18
C SER A 338 30.53 16.63 -1.76
N ALA A 339 29.54 16.83 -0.90
CA ALA A 339 29.54 16.27 0.46
C ALA A 339 29.55 14.73 0.45
N SER A 340 28.77 14.10 -0.43
CA SER A 340 28.78 12.64 -0.59
C SER A 340 30.13 12.12 -1.09
N HIS A 341 30.75 12.78 -2.08
CA HIS A 341 32.10 12.42 -2.54
C HIS A 341 33.16 12.59 -1.45
N GLN A 342 33.11 13.68 -0.69
CA GLN A 342 34.03 13.92 0.42
C GLN A 342 33.89 12.84 1.50
N TYR A 343 32.65 12.45 1.82
CA TYR A 343 32.39 11.40 2.79
C TYR A 343 32.95 10.04 2.34
N ALA A 344 32.77 9.69 1.07
CA ALA A 344 33.40 8.49 0.51
C ALA A 344 34.93 8.59 0.55
N ALA A 345 35.53 9.74 0.22
CA ALA A 345 36.98 9.93 0.28
C ALA A 345 37.57 9.77 1.70
N GLN A 346 36.81 10.09 2.74
CA GLN A 346 37.19 9.85 4.14
C GLN A 346 37.15 8.36 4.53
N HIS A 347 36.48 7.51 3.75
CA HIS A 347 36.32 6.08 3.98
C HIS A 347 36.82 5.24 2.80
N PRO A 348 38.12 5.33 2.44
CA PRO A 348 38.67 4.65 1.26
C PRO A 348 38.55 3.12 1.32
N GLY A 349 38.46 2.53 2.52
CA GLY A 349 38.25 1.10 2.72
C GLY A 349 36.81 0.62 2.48
N SER A 350 35.82 1.52 2.44
CA SER A 350 34.41 1.16 2.24
C SER A 350 34.07 1.05 0.75
N LYS A 351 34.14 -0.17 0.21
CA LYS A 351 33.79 -0.43 -1.20
C LYS A 351 32.35 0.01 -1.55
N GLY A 352 31.43 -0.15 -0.61
CA GLY A 352 30.03 0.28 -0.75
C GLY A 352 29.94 1.78 -0.97
N LEU A 353 30.58 2.59 -0.11
CA LEU A 353 30.60 4.04 -0.27
C LEU A 353 31.34 4.52 -1.50
N GLN A 354 32.46 3.89 -1.87
CA GLN A 354 33.16 4.23 -3.11
C GLN A 354 32.26 3.99 -4.33
N SER A 355 31.59 2.85 -4.38
CA SER A 355 30.68 2.50 -5.47
C SER A 355 29.48 3.44 -5.51
N ALA A 356 28.95 3.80 -4.35
CA ALA A 356 27.86 4.76 -4.22
C ALA A 356 28.23 6.14 -4.78
N ALA A 357 29.37 6.69 -4.35
CA ALA A 357 29.85 7.98 -4.82
C ALA A 357 30.11 7.98 -6.34
N GLN A 358 30.69 6.89 -6.87
CA GLN A 358 30.87 6.72 -8.31
C GLN A 358 29.55 6.70 -9.08
N GLU A 359 28.54 5.99 -8.57
CA GLU A 359 27.21 5.95 -9.19
C GLU A 359 26.53 7.32 -9.19
N ILE A 360 26.59 8.05 -8.08
CA ILE A 360 26.09 9.42 -7.98
C ILE A 360 26.76 10.31 -9.04
N GLY A 361 28.10 10.28 -9.12
CA GLY A 361 28.85 11.04 -10.13
C GLY A 361 28.48 10.68 -11.57
N ARG A 362 28.26 9.39 -11.84
CA ARG A 362 27.80 8.90 -13.16
C ARG A 362 26.41 9.45 -13.51
N ARG A 363 25.49 9.50 -12.55
CA ARG A 363 24.12 10.03 -12.75
C ARG A 363 24.13 11.54 -13.02
N VAL A 364 24.99 12.31 -12.35
CA VAL A 364 25.20 13.73 -12.67
C VAL A 364 25.71 13.89 -14.10
N GLY A 365 26.76 13.15 -14.49
CA GLY A 365 27.35 13.23 -15.83
C GLY A 365 26.40 12.85 -16.97
N ARG A 366 25.54 11.83 -16.77
CA ARG A 366 24.50 11.45 -17.74
C ARG A 366 23.47 12.54 -17.98
N SER A 367 23.15 13.31 -16.95
CA SER A 367 22.12 14.35 -17.02
C SER A 367 22.62 15.57 -17.78
N GLN A 368 23.93 15.84 -17.73
CA GLN A 368 24.57 16.93 -18.48
C GLN A 368 24.77 16.61 -19.97
N GLY A 369 24.86 15.33 -20.35
CA GLY A 369 25.02 14.91 -21.75
C GLY A 369 23.71 14.85 -22.58
N LYS A 370 22.56 15.20 -22.00
CA LYS A 370 21.24 15.18 -22.65
C LYS A 370 20.66 16.58 -22.94
N SER A 371 21.41 17.64 -22.68
CA SER A 371 20.99 19.04 -22.91
C SER A 371 21.30 19.55 -24.30
#